data_AF-A0A3E0J4W9-F1
#
_entry.id   AF-A0A3E0J4W9-F1
#
_cell.length_a   1.000
_cell.length_b   1.000
_cell.length_c   1.000
_cell.angle_alpha   90.00
_cell.angle_beta   90.00
_cell.angle_gamma   90.00
#
_symmetry.space_group_name_H-M   'P 1'
#
loop_
_entity.id
_entity.type
_entity.pdbx_description
1 polymer ?
#
loop_
_entity_poly.entity_id
_entity_poly.type
_entity_poly.pdbx_seq_one_letter_code
_entity_poly.pdbx_strand_id
1 'polypeptide(L)'
;MATKIWTNEIQFSKEEVNRLLQQMEKKTRFTIDRLIYYPYYFLEYGLKDKTLLHGKVGKIGCTIDSISGVGSLIDVSPNLYETEMEGNERMDAYLTLKDAALEGEKFVCKSISYKMKILRMPEVELQKNLLFYRPFWLVKGDRKKKKFLLVVDAVTGKFHPL
;
A
#
# COMPACT_ATOMS: atom_id res chain seq x y z
N MET A 1 3.84 -21.94 11.90
CA MET A 1 2.56 -22.30 11.24
C MET A 1 2.39 -21.35 10.07
N ALA A 2 2.12 -21.88 8.88
CA ALA A 2 1.87 -21.05 7.71
C ALA A 2 0.58 -20.25 7.94
N THR A 3 0.60 -18.95 7.64
CA THR A 3 -0.57 -18.08 7.77
C THR A 3 -1.04 -17.68 6.38
N LYS A 4 -2.34 -17.81 6.14
CA LYS A 4 -2.97 -17.33 4.91
C LYS A 4 -3.02 -15.80 4.90
N ILE A 5 -2.59 -15.20 3.80
CA ILE A 5 -2.61 -13.76 3.59
C ILE A 5 -3.11 -13.42 2.19
N TRP A 6 -3.64 -12.21 2.03
CA TRP A 6 -3.87 -11.61 0.71
C TRP A 6 -2.66 -10.79 0.28
N THR A 7 -2.19 -10.98 -0.94
CA THR A 7 -1.02 -10.26 -1.49
C THR A 7 -1.21 -9.95 -2.97
N ASN A 8 -0.39 -9.04 -3.47
CA ASN A 8 -0.22 -8.82 -4.91
C ASN A 8 0.77 -9.83 -5.50
N GLU A 9 0.60 -10.13 -6.79
CA GLU A 9 1.56 -10.93 -7.55
C GLU A 9 2.86 -10.15 -7.73
N ILE A 10 3.99 -10.83 -7.53
CA ILE A 10 5.31 -10.27 -7.73
C ILE A 10 5.52 -10.09 -9.24
N GLN A 11 5.66 -8.83 -9.66
CA GLN A 11 5.91 -8.45 -11.06
C GLN A 11 7.39 -8.19 -11.33
N PHE A 12 8.18 -7.95 -10.28
CA PHE A 12 9.62 -7.70 -10.36
C PHE A 12 10.37 -8.72 -9.50
N SER A 13 11.06 -9.64 -10.16
CA SER A 13 11.89 -10.64 -9.51
C SER A 13 13.12 -10.03 -8.84
N LYS A 14 13.77 -10.79 -7.96
CA LYS A 14 15.05 -10.41 -7.33
C LYS A 14 16.11 -10.03 -8.38
N GLU A 15 16.20 -10.79 -9.46
CA GLU A 15 17.15 -10.57 -10.56
C GLU A 15 16.84 -9.29 -11.33
N GLU A 16 15.55 -9.04 -11.59
CA GLU A 16 15.10 -7.84 -12.29
C GLU A 16 15.34 -6.58 -11.47
N VAL A 17 15.05 -6.63 -10.17
CA VAL A 17 15.35 -5.53 -9.25
C VAL A 17 16.85 -5.27 -9.19
N ASN A 18 17.67 -6.31 -9.07
CA ASN A 18 19.13 -6.15 -9.06
C ASN A 18 19.64 -5.51 -10.35
N ARG A 19 19.13 -5.95 -11.52
CA ARG A 19 19.46 -5.37 -12.82
C ARG A 19 19.06 -3.89 -12.90
N LEU A 20 17.83 -3.54 -12.49
CA LEU A 20 17.33 -2.17 -12.50
C LEU A 20 18.23 -1.24 -11.65
N LEU A 21 18.50 -1.62 -10.40
CA LEU A 21 19.32 -0.81 -9.50
C LEU A 21 20.75 -0.63 -10.03
N GLN A 22 21.36 -1.70 -10.56
CA GLN A 22 22.70 -1.64 -11.13
C GLN A 22 22.78 -0.77 -12.39
N GLN A 23 21.72 -0.74 -13.20
CA GLN A 23 21.62 0.16 -14.35
C GLN A 23 21.50 1.62 -13.93
N MET A 24 20.74 1.89 -12.87
CA MET A 24 20.53 3.25 -12.35
C MET A 24 21.76 3.84 -11.66
N GLU A 25 22.49 3.06 -10.86
CA GLU A 25 23.67 3.54 -10.13
C GLU A 25 24.83 2.54 -10.20
N LYS A 26 25.69 2.74 -11.20
CA LYS A 26 26.81 1.84 -11.51
C LYS A 26 27.89 1.82 -10.43
N LYS A 27 27.99 2.83 -9.57
CA LYS A 27 29.05 2.95 -8.55
C LYS A 27 28.64 2.44 -7.17
N THR A 28 27.44 1.88 -7.05
CA THR A 28 26.95 1.27 -5.82
C THR A 28 26.83 -0.23 -6.02
N ARG A 29 27.24 -0.99 -5.02
CA ARG A 29 26.94 -2.42 -4.97
C ARG A 29 25.61 -2.63 -4.27
N PHE A 30 24.66 -3.25 -4.94
CA PHE A 30 23.38 -3.63 -4.35
C PHE A 30 23.39 -5.12 -3.98
N THR A 31 22.69 -5.45 -2.90
CA THR A 31 22.47 -6.84 -2.48
C THR A 31 21.02 -6.97 -2.04
N ILE A 32 20.25 -7.75 -2.79
CA ILE A 32 18.86 -8.04 -2.46
C ILE A 32 18.84 -9.10 -1.34
N ASP A 33 18.42 -8.70 -0.15
CA ASP A 33 18.51 -9.49 1.08
C ASP A 33 17.40 -10.54 1.11
N ARG A 34 16.15 -10.08 1.22
CA ARG A 34 14.96 -10.92 1.35
C ARG A 34 13.72 -10.20 0.85
N LEU A 35 12.65 -10.96 0.63
CA LEU A 35 11.31 -10.42 0.42
C LEU A 35 10.67 -10.14 1.79
N ILE A 36 9.93 -9.05 1.90
CA ILE A 36 9.11 -8.71 3.06
C ILE A 36 7.69 -8.39 2.61
N TYR A 37 6.72 -8.72 3.44
CA TYR A 37 5.30 -8.51 3.18
C TYR A 37 4.79 -7.45 4.15
N TYR A 38 4.57 -6.25 3.63
CA TYR A 38 4.24 -5.07 4.41
C TYR A 38 2.72 -4.84 4.45
N PRO A 39 2.11 -4.68 5.63
CA PRO A 39 0.66 -4.70 5.78
C PRO A 39 -0.04 -3.37 5.48
N TYR A 40 -1.09 -3.42 4.65
CA TYR A 40 -1.97 -2.32 4.30
C TYR A 40 -3.44 -2.72 4.42
N TYR A 41 -4.29 -1.80 4.83
CA TYR A 41 -5.73 -1.92 4.63
C TYR A 41 -6.13 -1.29 3.31
N PHE A 42 -6.79 -2.05 2.43
CA PHE A 42 -7.59 -1.50 1.35
C PHE A 42 -8.99 -1.19 1.87
N LEU A 43 -9.47 0.03 1.66
CA LEU A 43 -10.78 0.51 2.08
C LEU A 43 -11.48 1.17 0.88
N GLU A 44 -12.74 0.82 0.67
CA GLU A 44 -13.61 1.46 -0.32
C GLU A 44 -14.81 2.07 0.37
N TYR A 45 -15.05 3.34 0.12
CA TYR A 45 -16.19 4.08 0.66
C TYR A 45 -17.16 4.44 -0.44
N GLY A 46 -18.45 4.30 -0.14
CA GLY A 46 -19.53 4.84 -0.97
C GLY A 46 -19.80 6.30 -0.61
N LEU A 47 -20.06 7.12 -1.62
CA LEU A 47 -20.44 8.51 -1.45
C LEU A 47 -21.94 8.68 -1.71
N LYS A 48 -22.65 9.28 -0.76
CA LYS A 48 -24.09 9.59 -0.88
C LYS A 48 -24.30 11.09 -0.73
N ASP A 49 -24.94 11.72 -1.72
CA ASP A 49 -25.47 13.07 -1.56
C ASP A 49 -26.91 13.00 -1.07
N LYS A 50 -27.25 13.87 -0.12
CA LYS A 50 -28.58 13.92 0.51
C LYS A 50 -29.59 14.71 -0.32
N THR A 51 -29.16 15.45 -1.34
CA THR A 51 -30.02 16.42 -2.06
C THR A 51 -30.51 16.00 -3.44
N LEU A 52 -29.92 14.99 -4.10
CA LEU A 52 -30.36 14.56 -5.43
C LEU A 52 -31.27 13.33 -5.36
N LEU A 53 -32.48 13.44 -5.92
CA LEU A 53 -33.49 12.37 -6.01
C LEU A 53 -33.04 11.09 -6.76
N HIS A 54 -31.80 11.00 -7.25
CA HIS A 54 -31.31 9.91 -8.11
C HIS A 54 -29.88 9.47 -7.75
N GLY A 55 -29.69 8.94 -6.54
CA GLY A 55 -28.88 7.75 -6.24
C GLY A 55 -27.38 7.73 -6.57
N LYS A 56 -26.56 7.63 -5.52
CA LYS A 56 -25.12 7.25 -5.46
C LYS A 56 -24.14 8.18 -6.21
N VAL A 57 -23.30 8.86 -5.43
CA VAL A 57 -22.27 9.83 -5.90
C VAL A 57 -20.93 9.14 -6.21
N GLY A 58 -20.96 7.85 -6.52
CA GLY A 58 -19.77 7.06 -6.80
C GLY A 58 -19.11 6.47 -5.56
N LYS A 59 -17.88 6.00 -5.76
CA LYS A 59 -17.06 5.32 -4.75
C LYS A 59 -15.67 5.93 -4.73
N ILE A 60 -15.00 5.84 -3.60
CA ILE A 60 -13.62 6.26 -3.44
C ILE A 60 -12.82 5.18 -2.69
N GLY A 61 -11.71 4.77 -3.29
CA GLY A 61 -10.80 3.80 -2.71
C GLY A 61 -9.61 4.49 -2.05
N CYS A 62 -9.16 3.97 -0.91
CA CYS A 62 -7.87 4.31 -0.34
C CYS A 62 -7.17 3.09 0.23
N THR A 63 -5.85 3.21 0.36
CA THR A 63 -5.04 2.31 1.19
C THR A 63 -4.58 3.04 2.44
N ILE A 64 -4.58 2.35 3.57
CA ILE A 64 -4.03 2.82 4.83
C ILE A 64 -2.87 1.92 5.21
N ASP A 65 -1.68 2.52 5.37
CA ASP A 65 -0.54 1.84 5.97
C ASP A 65 -0.93 1.39 7.38
N SER A 66 -0.95 0.07 7.62
CA SER A 66 -1.41 -0.46 8.90
C SER A 66 -0.37 -0.33 10.04
N ILE A 67 0.81 0.20 9.76
CA ILE A 67 1.84 0.53 10.75
C ILE A 67 1.81 2.03 11.06
N SER A 68 1.84 2.89 10.03
CA SER A 68 1.95 4.34 10.23
C SER A 68 0.60 5.09 10.22
N GLY A 69 -0.47 4.48 9.70
CA GLY A 69 -1.76 5.14 9.49
C GLY A 69 -1.82 6.08 8.30
N VAL A 70 -0.73 6.20 7.52
CA VAL A 70 -0.69 7.08 6.35
C VAL A 70 -1.63 6.56 5.25
N GLY A 71 -2.51 7.44 4.77
CA GLY A 71 -3.46 7.16 3.70
C GLY A 71 -2.96 7.57 2.31
N SER A 72 -3.35 6.78 1.31
CA SER A 72 -3.23 7.14 -0.11
C SER A 72 -4.53 6.80 -0.85
N LEU A 73 -4.94 7.66 -1.76
CA LEU A 73 -6.03 7.34 -2.68
C LEU A 73 -5.56 6.30 -3.70
N ILE A 74 -6.49 5.47 -4.15
CA ILE A 74 -6.28 4.54 -5.26
C ILE A 74 -7.45 4.62 -6.23
N ASP A 75 -7.13 4.52 -7.52
CA ASP A 75 -8.14 4.61 -8.59
C ASP A 75 -8.72 3.24 -8.97
N VAL A 76 -8.00 2.16 -8.64
CA VAL A 76 -8.35 0.78 -8.98
C VAL A 76 -8.20 -0.10 -7.75
N SER A 77 -9.15 -1.01 -7.54
CA SER A 77 -9.01 -2.06 -6.52
C SER A 77 -7.73 -2.88 -6.75
N PRO A 78 -6.97 -3.22 -5.70
CA PRO A 78 -5.79 -4.05 -5.87
C PRO A 78 -6.17 -5.43 -6.40
N ASN A 79 -5.42 -5.93 -7.38
CA ASN A 79 -5.52 -7.33 -7.80
C ASN A 79 -4.76 -8.19 -6.79
N LEU A 80 -5.51 -8.99 -6.02
CA LEU A 80 -4.99 -9.73 -4.88
C LEU A 80 -5.34 -11.22 -5.00
N TYR A 81 -4.44 -12.07 -4.53
CA TYR A 81 -4.66 -13.50 -4.39
C TYR A 81 -4.29 -13.96 -2.97
N GLU A 82 -4.88 -15.07 -2.54
CA GLU A 82 -4.57 -15.70 -1.26
C GLU A 82 -3.31 -16.57 -1.41
N THR A 83 -2.38 -16.45 -0.47
CA THR A 83 -1.20 -17.32 -0.41
C THR A 83 -0.87 -17.68 1.04
N GLU A 84 -0.10 -18.75 1.22
CA GLU A 84 0.40 -19.17 2.52
C GLU A 84 1.84 -18.72 2.70
N MET A 85 2.12 -18.17 3.88
CA MET A 85 3.43 -17.62 4.21
C MET A 85 3.98 -18.16 5.52
N GLU A 86 5.30 -18.35 5.55
CA GLU A 86 6.04 -18.60 6.77
C GLU A 86 6.26 -17.28 7.55
N GLY A 87 6.10 -17.34 8.87
CA GLY A 87 5.78 -16.17 9.70
C GLY A 87 6.87 -15.12 9.89
N ASN A 88 8.07 -15.27 9.34
CA ASN A 88 9.20 -14.36 9.52
C ASN A 88 9.36 -13.31 8.40
N GLU A 89 8.67 -13.47 7.27
CA GLU A 89 8.72 -12.53 6.14
C GLU A 89 7.57 -11.50 6.18
N ARG A 90 6.56 -11.74 7.02
CA ARG A 90 5.39 -10.89 7.21
C ARG A 90 5.61 -9.90 8.34
N MET A 91 5.39 -8.62 8.09
CA MET A 91 5.37 -7.60 9.15
C MET A 91 3.99 -7.56 9.80
N ASP A 92 3.93 -7.41 11.12
CA ASP A 92 2.64 -7.35 11.81
C ASP A 92 1.93 -6.02 11.59
N ALA A 93 0.62 -6.08 11.39
CA ALA A 93 -0.24 -4.90 11.36
C ALA A 93 -0.37 -4.34 12.77
N TYR A 94 -0.17 -3.03 12.94
CA TYR A 94 -0.29 -2.36 14.24
C TYR A 94 -1.66 -1.74 14.46
N LEU A 95 -2.28 -1.25 13.38
CA LEU A 95 -3.64 -0.75 13.40
C LEU A 95 -4.63 -1.89 13.29
N THR A 96 -5.71 -1.81 14.05
CA THR A 96 -6.88 -2.66 13.84
C THR A 96 -7.66 -2.18 12.61
N LEU A 97 -8.56 -3.01 12.09
CA LEU A 97 -9.49 -2.59 11.03
C LEU A 97 -10.31 -1.37 11.45
N LYS A 98 -10.71 -1.29 12.73
CA LYS A 98 -11.50 -0.17 13.24
C LYS A 98 -10.69 1.14 13.19
N ASP A 99 -9.43 1.09 13.61
CA ASP A 99 -8.55 2.27 13.59
C ASP A 99 -8.22 2.67 12.15
N ALA A 100 -7.92 1.69 11.28
CA ALA A 100 -7.68 1.95 9.86
C ALA A 100 -8.91 2.53 9.16
N ALA A 101 -10.12 2.06 9.48
CA ALA A 101 -11.37 2.61 8.95
C ALA A 101 -11.60 4.06 9.38
N LEU A 102 -11.27 4.40 10.64
CA LEU A 102 -11.36 5.77 11.14
C LEU A 102 -10.36 6.69 10.42
N GLU A 103 -9.11 6.26 10.26
CA GLU A 103 -8.09 7.02 9.54
C GLU A 103 -8.41 7.13 8.04
N GLY A 104 -8.95 6.07 7.44
CA GLY A 104 -9.41 6.05 6.05
C GLY A 104 -10.54 7.05 5.81
N GLU A 105 -11.53 7.11 6.70
CA GLU A 105 -12.64 8.06 6.57
C GLU A 105 -12.15 9.50 6.68
N LYS A 106 -11.31 9.80 7.68
CA LYS A 106 -10.66 11.12 7.83
C LYS A 106 -9.88 11.51 6.59
N PHE A 107 -9.06 10.58 6.07
CA PHE A 107 -8.24 10.79 4.89
C PHE A 107 -9.09 11.05 3.63
N VAL A 108 -10.15 10.27 3.43
CA VAL A 108 -11.08 10.42 2.31
C VAL A 108 -11.83 11.75 2.39
N CYS A 109 -12.43 12.08 3.53
CA CYS A 109 -13.13 13.35 3.73
C CYS A 109 -12.22 14.56 3.48
N LYS A 110 -10.98 14.49 3.98
CA LYS A 110 -9.95 15.50 3.70
C LYS A 110 -9.65 15.59 2.21
N SER A 111 -9.42 14.45 1.56
CA SER A 111 -9.09 14.38 0.13
C SER A 111 -10.19 14.94 -0.76
N ILE A 112 -11.45 14.61 -0.46
CA ILE A 112 -12.63 15.14 -1.15
C ILE A 112 -12.69 16.67 -0.97
N SER A 113 -12.54 17.17 0.27
CA SER A 113 -12.58 18.61 0.57
C SER A 113 -11.56 19.38 -0.28
N TYR A 114 -10.33 18.89 -0.35
CA TYR A 114 -9.25 19.56 -1.07
C TYR A 114 -9.36 19.42 -2.59
N LYS A 115 -9.72 18.25 -3.11
CA LYS A 115 -9.65 17.96 -4.55
C LYS A 115 -10.93 18.30 -5.30
N MET A 116 -12.10 18.17 -4.68
CA MET A 116 -13.38 18.26 -5.38
C MET A 116 -14.07 19.62 -5.25
N LYS A 117 -13.49 20.58 -4.49
CA LYS A 117 -14.04 21.94 -4.30
C LYS A 117 -15.54 21.95 -3.96
N ILE A 118 -15.98 20.97 -3.17
CA ILE A 118 -17.40 20.77 -2.86
C ILE A 118 -17.87 21.76 -1.80
N LEU A 119 -19.10 22.27 -1.98
CA LEU A 119 -19.77 23.16 -1.03
C LEU A 119 -20.28 22.43 0.22
N ARG A 120 -20.61 21.14 0.10
CA ARG A 120 -21.12 20.29 1.18
C ARG A 120 -20.53 18.90 1.10
N MET A 121 -19.99 18.40 2.21
CA MET A 121 -19.44 17.05 2.33
C MET A 121 -20.53 16.00 2.10
N PRO A 122 -20.36 15.04 1.16
CA PRO A 122 -21.25 13.89 1.06
C PRO A 122 -21.16 13.02 2.31
N GLU A 123 -22.17 12.19 2.53
CA GLU A 123 -22.06 11.10 3.49
C GLU A 123 -21.13 10.03 2.95
N VAL A 124 -20.22 9.55 3.80
CA VAL A 124 -19.19 8.57 3.47
C VAL A 124 -19.48 7.31 4.29
N GLU A 125 -19.60 6.16 3.62
CA GLU A 125 -19.92 4.89 4.25
C GLU A 125 -18.93 3.82 3.79
N LEU A 126 -18.30 3.10 4.72
CA LEU A 126 -17.37 2.02 4.39
C LEU A 126 -18.14 0.84 3.75
N GLN A 127 -17.78 0.49 2.52
CA GLN A 127 -18.45 -0.56 1.74
C GLN A 127 -17.60 -1.83 1.60
N LYS A 128 -16.28 -1.68 1.50
CA LYS A 128 -15.35 -2.80 1.38
C LYS A 128 -14.11 -2.52 2.20
N ASN A 129 -13.60 -3.55 2.84
CA ASN A 129 -12.32 -3.51 3.52
C ASN A 129 -11.58 -4.84 3.35
N LEU A 130 -10.26 -4.79 3.33
CA LEU A 130 -9.40 -5.97 3.26
C LEU A 130 -8.02 -5.63 3.80
N LEU A 131 -7.49 -6.45 4.71
CA LEU A 131 -6.07 -6.43 5.05
C LEU A 131 -5.31 -7.22 3.98
N PHE A 132 -4.34 -6.59 3.35
CA PHE A 132 -3.44 -7.24 2.40
C PHE A 132 -2.01 -6.87 2.71
N TYR A 133 -1.07 -7.66 2.21
CA TYR A 133 0.34 -7.45 2.41
C TYR A 133 1.00 -7.20 1.06
N ARG A 134 1.62 -6.04 0.91
CA ARG A 134 2.33 -5.67 -0.31
C ARG A 134 3.76 -6.23 -0.26
N PRO A 135 4.21 -6.97 -1.28
CA PRO A 135 5.55 -7.53 -1.29
C PRO A 135 6.60 -6.46 -1.64
N PHE A 136 7.67 -6.39 -0.85
CA PHE A 136 8.82 -5.52 -1.07
C PHE A 136 10.13 -6.31 -0.96
N TRP A 137 11.07 -6.01 -1.84
CA TRP A 137 12.45 -6.48 -1.68
C TRP A 137 13.22 -5.55 -0.75
N LEU A 138 13.77 -6.08 0.34
CA LEU A 138 14.72 -5.37 1.16
C LEU A 138 16.10 -5.43 0.52
N VAL A 139 16.72 -4.27 0.30
CA VAL A 139 17.97 -4.15 -0.44
C VAL A 139 19.00 -3.37 0.36
N LYS A 140 20.22 -3.90 0.41
CA LYS A 140 21.39 -3.26 1.00
C LYS A 140 22.20 -2.61 -0.12
N GLY A 141 22.48 -1.31 0.01
CA GLY A 141 23.38 -0.58 -0.87
C GLY A 141 24.71 -0.28 -0.17
N ASP A 142 25.83 -0.44 -0.88
CA ASP A 142 27.16 -0.01 -0.44
C ASP A 142 27.80 0.91 -1.49
N ARG A 143 27.98 2.17 -1.11
CA ARG A 143 28.64 3.19 -1.94
C ARG A 143 29.83 3.78 -1.18
N LYS A 144 31.04 3.46 -1.62
CA LYS A 144 32.29 4.01 -1.06
C LYS A 144 32.33 3.90 0.49
N LYS A 145 31.98 2.74 1.05
CA LYS A 145 31.91 2.47 2.50
C LYS A 145 30.73 3.12 3.24
N LYS A 146 29.79 3.77 2.53
CA LYS A 146 28.49 4.17 3.09
C LYS A 146 27.48 3.08 2.78
N LYS A 147 26.99 2.44 3.83
CA LYS A 147 25.92 1.43 3.77
C LYS A 147 24.57 2.11 3.97
N PHE A 148 23.58 1.70 3.20
CA PHE A 148 22.20 2.17 3.32
C PHE A 148 21.23 1.04 2.99
N LEU A 149 19.99 1.21 3.43
CA LEU A 149 18.89 0.31 3.12
C LEU A 149 17.90 1.01 2.21
N LEU A 150 17.30 0.23 1.33
CA LEU A 150 16.18 0.67 0.50
C LEU A 150 15.21 -0.50 0.37
N VAL A 151 13.95 -0.18 0.14
CA VAL A 151 12.94 -1.15 -0.26
C VAL A 151 12.57 -0.93 -1.71
N VAL A 152 12.31 -2.02 -2.43
CA VAL A 152 11.78 -1.98 -3.79
C VAL A 152 10.44 -2.68 -3.80
N ASP A 153 9.41 -1.99 -4.24
CA ASP A 153 8.07 -2.53 -4.43
C ASP A 153 8.10 -3.63 -5.49
N ALA A 154 7.83 -4.87 -5.09
CA ALA A 154 7.90 -6.02 -5.98
C ALA A 154 6.76 -6.04 -7.02
N VAL A 155 5.78 -5.13 -6.88
CA VAL A 155 4.67 -4.96 -7.83
C VAL A 155 4.98 -3.88 -8.89
N THR A 156 5.65 -2.79 -8.51
CA THR A 156 5.85 -1.63 -9.42
C THR A 156 7.31 -1.34 -9.78
N GLY A 157 8.27 -1.96 -9.09
CA GLY A 157 9.70 -1.69 -9.25
C GLY A 157 10.14 -0.33 -8.67
N LYS A 158 9.22 0.47 -8.12
CA LYS A 158 9.56 1.73 -7.44
C LYS A 158 10.33 1.44 -6.16
N PHE A 159 11.31 2.28 -5.84
CA PHE A 159 12.12 2.12 -4.65
C PHE A 159 12.04 3.34 -3.74
N HIS A 160 12.22 3.09 -2.44
CA HIS A 160 12.23 4.10 -1.40
C HIS A 160 13.42 3.84 -0.46
N PRO A 161 14.22 4.86 -0.12
CA PRO A 161 15.22 4.72 0.94
C PRO A 161 14.53 4.51 2.29
N LEU A 162 15.14 3.70 3.17
CA LEU A 162 14.72 3.52 4.56
C LEU A 162 15.51 4.43 5.50
#